data_AF-A0A7S2C9M5-F1
#
_entry.id   AF-A0A7S2C9M5-F1
#
_cell.length_a   1.000
_cell.length_b   1.000
_cell.length_c   1.000
_cell.angle_alpha   90.00
_cell.angle_beta   90.00
_cell.angle_gamma   90.00
#
_symmetry.space_group_name_H-M   'P 1'
#
loop_
_entity.id
_entity.type
_entity.pdbx_description
1 polymer ?
#
loop_
_entity_poly.entity_id
_entity_poly.type
_entity_poly.pdbx_seq_one_letter_code
_entity_poly.pdbx_strand_id
1 'polypeptide(L)'
;LLPMPCSEEREALLAEAQERRRSLTEAGQVLNRVVYDSVAFTPAADKVPGGALCFESRFESGNMRRAVHVNGNEYDLLLNWDHGTRGHTQWYYFAVSGAKVGEVYRFNIVNFCKPQSLYKNGMRPLLYSTQAAAKLGHGWTRGGYEVMYYENGVSRRDRNGSGKETNAQHSTLSFSWTAEHANDTIFFAMCYPYSYSDLRAYLARIQAEPLRARHIRRQRLAQTIAGNECEMLW
;
A
#
# COMPACT_ATOMS: atom_id res chain seq x y z
N LEU A 1 18.99 -12.85 -4.83
CA LEU A 1 18.32 -12.37 -3.60
C LEU A 1 19.37 -11.61 -2.80
N LEU A 2 19.20 -10.30 -2.60
CA LEU A 2 20.08 -9.56 -1.68
C LEU A 2 19.96 -10.20 -0.28
N PRO A 3 21.07 -10.38 0.46
CA PRO A 3 21.03 -10.97 1.79
C PRO A 3 20.11 -10.15 2.71
N MET A 4 19.43 -10.87 3.59
CA MET A 4 18.63 -10.26 4.65
C MET A 4 19.57 -9.55 5.62
N PRO A 5 19.32 -8.26 5.93
CA PRO A 5 20.10 -7.61 6.98
C PRO A 5 19.83 -8.30 8.33
N CYS A 6 20.88 -8.43 9.14
CA CYS A 6 20.80 -9.01 10.49
C CYS A 6 19.86 -8.18 11.39
N SER A 7 19.37 -8.75 12.49
CA SER A 7 18.52 -8.01 13.45
C SER A 7 19.16 -6.70 13.91
N GLU A 8 20.46 -6.72 14.18
CA GLU A 8 21.23 -5.54 14.61
C GLU A 8 21.29 -4.46 13.52
N GLU A 9 21.53 -4.84 12.27
CA GLU A 9 21.56 -3.90 11.13
C GLU A 9 20.20 -3.20 10.94
N ARG A 10 19.11 -3.91 11.23
CA ARG A 10 17.76 -3.34 11.11
C ARG A 10 17.42 -2.41 12.26
N GLU A 11 17.89 -2.71 13.46
CA GLU A 11 17.78 -1.80 14.60
C GLU A 11 18.60 -0.53 14.37
N ALA A 12 19.80 -0.65 13.79
CA ALA A 12 20.61 0.49 13.38
C ALA A 12 19.90 1.35 12.32
N LEU A 13 19.37 0.73 11.25
CA LEU A 13 18.58 1.43 10.22
C LEU A 13 17.35 2.15 10.81
N LEU A 14 16.66 1.49 11.75
CA LEU A 14 15.53 2.09 12.47
C LEU A 14 15.96 3.31 13.28
N ALA A 15 17.04 3.19 14.07
CA ALA A 15 17.57 4.27 14.88
C ALA A 15 18.01 5.45 14.02
N GLU A 16 18.72 5.20 12.92
CA GLU A 16 19.12 6.22 11.96
C GLU A 16 17.92 6.92 11.31
N ALA A 17 16.88 6.17 10.92
CA ALA A 17 15.66 6.74 10.35
C ALA A 17 14.87 7.58 11.36
N GLN A 18 14.83 7.16 12.62
CA GLN A 18 14.20 7.91 13.72
C GLN A 18 14.97 9.20 14.03
N GLU A 19 16.29 9.12 14.14
CA GLU A 19 17.14 10.29 14.42
C GLU A 19 17.09 11.29 13.28
N ARG A 20 17.14 10.83 12.02
CA ARG A 20 16.95 11.69 10.84
C ARG A 20 15.61 12.41 10.88
N ARG A 21 14.54 11.73 11.27
CA ARG A 21 13.21 12.33 11.38
C ARG A 21 13.13 13.34 12.53
N ARG A 22 13.76 13.03 13.68
CA ARG A 22 13.87 13.94 14.82
C ARG A 22 14.62 15.20 14.43
N SER A 23 15.80 15.08 13.82
CA SER A 23 16.62 16.23 13.42
C SER A 23 15.89 17.14 12.42
N LEU A 24 15.19 16.56 11.44
CA LEU A 24 14.37 17.33 10.50
C LEU A 24 13.21 18.06 11.18
N THR A 25 12.63 17.45 12.21
CA THR A 25 11.54 18.07 13.00
C THR A 25 12.08 19.24 13.81
N GLU A 26 13.21 19.07 14.49
CA GLU A 26 13.88 20.10 15.29
C GLU A 26 14.37 21.27 14.41
N ALA A 27 14.82 20.99 13.19
CA ALA A 27 15.21 22.00 12.21
C ALA A 27 14.01 22.72 11.55
N GLY A 28 12.77 22.33 11.84
CA GLY A 28 11.57 22.92 11.23
C GLY A 28 11.42 22.62 9.73
N GLN A 29 12.09 21.59 9.23
CA GLN A 29 12.13 21.22 7.80
C GLN A 29 11.04 20.22 7.40
N VAL A 30 10.16 19.84 8.32
CA VAL A 30 9.03 18.95 8.03
C VAL A 30 7.86 19.76 7.46
N LEU A 31 7.53 19.52 6.19
CA LEU A 31 6.47 20.21 5.46
C LEU A 31 5.06 19.83 5.94
N ASN A 32 4.86 18.55 6.30
CA ASN A 32 3.54 17.99 6.64
C ASN A 32 2.44 18.34 5.63
N ARG A 33 2.78 18.41 4.34
CA ARG A 33 1.87 18.86 3.28
C ARG A 33 1.03 17.68 2.79
N VAL A 34 -0.29 17.76 2.92
CA VAL A 34 -1.19 16.77 2.31
C VAL A 34 -1.11 16.90 0.79
N VAL A 35 -0.75 15.81 0.11
CA VAL A 35 -0.64 15.76 -1.36
C VAL A 35 -1.68 14.83 -2.00
N TYR A 36 -2.35 14.01 -1.20
CA TYR A 36 -3.46 13.17 -1.64
C TYR A 36 -4.39 12.85 -0.47
N ASP A 37 -5.70 12.84 -0.72
CA ASP A 37 -6.75 12.39 0.17
C ASP A 37 -7.90 11.78 -0.67
N SER A 38 -8.14 10.48 -0.58
CA SER A 38 -9.06 9.72 -1.44
C SER A 38 -10.54 10.12 -1.36
N VAL A 39 -10.91 11.05 -0.47
CA VAL A 39 -12.29 11.52 -0.26
C VAL A 39 -12.37 13.03 -0.44
N ALA A 40 -11.38 13.79 0.05
CA ALA A 40 -11.42 15.23 0.07
C ALA A 40 -10.60 15.90 -1.05
N PHE A 41 -9.51 15.27 -1.50
CA PHE A 41 -8.56 15.93 -2.40
C PHE A 41 -7.76 14.94 -3.24
N THR A 42 -8.04 14.88 -4.53
CA THR A 42 -7.18 14.16 -5.48
C THR A 42 -6.69 15.12 -6.55
N PRO A 43 -5.43 15.57 -6.47
CA PRO A 43 -4.89 16.47 -7.48
C PRO A 43 -4.71 15.73 -8.81
N ALA A 44 -4.88 16.46 -9.90
CA ALA A 44 -4.36 16.02 -11.20
C ALA A 44 -2.82 15.99 -11.15
N ALA A 45 -2.19 15.18 -11.98
CA ALA A 45 -0.74 14.96 -11.95
C ALA A 45 0.08 16.25 -12.13
N ASP A 46 -0.40 17.18 -12.95
CA ASP A 46 0.18 18.51 -13.19
C ASP A 46 -0.06 19.51 -12.05
N LYS A 47 -0.94 19.17 -11.11
CA LYS A 47 -1.38 20.03 -9.99
C LYS A 47 -0.92 19.51 -8.64
N VAL A 48 -0.03 18.52 -8.59
CA VAL A 48 0.50 18.05 -7.31
C VAL A 48 1.34 19.16 -6.70
N PRO A 49 1.02 19.61 -5.47
CA PRO A 49 1.73 20.72 -4.85
C PRO A 49 3.24 20.48 -4.79
N GLY A 50 4.01 21.48 -5.21
CA GLY A 50 5.48 21.57 -5.05
C GLY A 50 6.25 20.33 -5.50
N GLY A 51 5.91 19.77 -6.66
CA GLY A 51 6.66 18.70 -7.32
C GLY A 51 6.65 17.35 -6.59
N ALA A 52 5.70 17.14 -5.68
CA ALA A 52 5.53 15.87 -5.00
C ALA A 52 4.96 14.79 -5.95
N LEU A 53 5.06 13.53 -5.51
CA LEU A 53 4.48 12.40 -6.22
C LEU A 53 2.96 12.49 -6.30
N CYS A 54 2.40 12.04 -7.43
CA CYS A 54 0.96 11.90 -7.60
C CYS A 54 0.54 10.51 -7.13
N PHE A 55 -0.32 10.44 -6.11
CA PHE A 55 -0.84 9.19 -5.58
C PHE A 55 -2.26 8.92 -6.10
N GLU A 56 -2.62 7.64 -6.23
CA GLU A 56 -3.99 7.20 -6.49
C GLU A 56 -4.28 5.86 -5.80
N SER A 57 -5.52 5.66 -5.37
CA SER A 57 -6.01 4.40 -4.78
C SER A 57 -7.50 4.17 -5.02
N ARG A 58 -8.19 5.06 -5.75
CA ARG A 58 -9.61 4.95 -6.12
C ARG A 58 -9.79 4.06 -7.34
N PHE A 59 -9.32 2.85 -7.22
CA PHE A 59 -9.49 1.79 -8.20
C PHE A 59 -9.82 0.49 -7.47
N GLU A 60 -10.18 -0.53 -8.23
CA GLU A 60 -10.60 -1.81 -7.69
C GLU A 60 -9.54 -2.43 -6.76
N SER A 61 -9.95 -2.88 -5.58
CA SER A 61 -9.05 -3.38 -4.53
C SER A 61 -8.06 -2.35 -3.97
N GLY A 62 -8.07 -1.10 -4.42
CA GLY A 62 -7.20 -0.04 -3.94
C GLY A 62 -7.47 0.29 -2.47
N ASN A 63 -6.42 0.50 -1.69
CA ASN A 63 -6.52 0.98 -0.32
C ASN A 63 -5.37 1.93 0.03
N MET A 64 -5.71 3.23 0.06
CA MET A 64 -4.98 4.29 0.75
C MET A 64 -5.95 5.45 1.01
N ARG A 65 -5.90 6.05 2.19
CA ARG A 65 -6.74 7.20 2.56
C ARG A 65 -6.07 8.51 2.18
N ARG A 66 -4.79 8.65 2.53
CA ARG A 66 -4.08 9.93 2.49
C ARG A 66 -2.58 9.74 2.31
N ALA A 67 -1.95 10.65 1.59
CA ALA A 67 -0.50 10.80 1.53
C ALA A 67 -0.09 12.20 2.00
N VAL A 68 0.86 12.24 2.92
CA VAL A 68 1.44 13.46 3.49
C VAL A 68 2.92 13.52 3.10
N HIS A 69 3.29 14.56 2.39
CA HIS A 69 4.68 14.85 2.05
C HIS A 69 5.39 15.41 3.28
N VAL A 70 6.35 14.64 3.80
CA VAL A 70 7.07 14.94 5.05
C VAL A 70 8.24 15.85 4.74
N ASN A 71 9.20 15.37 3.95
CA ASN A 71 10.37 16.12 3.50
C ASN A 71 11.02 15.40 2.30
N GLY A 72 11.67 16.14 1.38
CA GLY A 72 12.40 15.57 0.25
C GLY A 72 11.56 14.61 -0.61
N ASN A 73 11.91 13.33 -0.58
CA ASN A 73 11.18 12.25 -1.27
C ASN A 73 10.52 11.28 -0.28
N GLU A 74 10.19 11.74 0.93
CA GLU A 74 9.59 10.94 2.00
C GLU A 74 8.11 11.27 2.23
N TYR A 75 7.30 10.22 2.35
CA TYR A 75 5.85 10.34 2.47
C TYR A 75 5.31 9.45 3.59
N ASP A 76 4.44 10.02 4.41
CA ASP A 76 3.61 9.28 5.35
C ASP A 76 2.27 8.96 4.70
N LEU A 77 1.90 7.68 4.71
CA LEU A 77 0.70 7.14 4.10
C LEU A 77 -0.24 6.64 5.20
N LEU A 78 -1.51 7.01 5.10
CA LEU A 78 -2.58 6.47 5.94
C LEU A 78 -3.47 5.57 5.10
N LEU A 79 -3.77 4.38 5.59
CA LEU A 79 -4.72 3.45 4.98
C LEU A 79 -6.16 3.75 5.42
N ASN A 80 -7.14 3.34 4.61
CA ASN A 80 -8.50 3.18 5.11
C ASN A 80 -8.57 1.96 6.02
N TRP A 81 -9.47 2.02 6.98
CA TRP A 81 -9.83 0.87 7.80
C TRP A 81 -10.71 -0.08 7.02
N ASP A 82 -10.64 -1.36 7.37
CA ASP A 82 -11.55 -2.36 6.84
C ASP A 82 -12.99 -1.97 7.19
N HIS A 83 -13.88 -2.08 6.21
CA HIS A 83 -15.28 -1.69 6.37
C HIS A 83 -15.94 -2.44 7.52
N GLY A 84 -16.69 -1.72 8.37
CA GLY A 84 -17.36 -2.30 9.53
C GLY A 84 -16.43 -2.66 10.70
N THR A 85 -15.13 -2.32 10.63
CA THR A 85 -14.18 -2.57 11.73
C THR A 85 -13.82 -1.30 12.50
N ARG A 86 -13.30 -1.48 13.72
CA ARG A 86 -12.82 -0.38 14.58
C ARG A 86 -11.30 -0.19 14.45
N GLY A 87 -10.82 -0.13 13.20
CA GLY A 87 -9.40 0.13 12.91
C GLY A 87 -8.57 -1.08 12.55
N HIS A 88 -9.17 -2.13 11.95
CA HIS A 88 -8.37 -3.13 11.26
C HIS A 88 -7.78 -2.52 9.99
N THR A 89 -6.46 -2.62 9.86
CA THR A 89 -5.67 -2.06 8.77
C THR A 89 -4.51 -3.00 8.49
N GLN A 90 -4.48 -3.58 7.31
CA GLN A 90 -3.41 -4.49 6.90
C GLN A 90 -3.17 -4.49 5.39
N TRP A 91 -4.23 -4.41 4.59
CA TRP A 91 -4.12 -4.36 3.15
C TRP A 91 -3.78 -2.94 2.68
N TYR A 92 -2.79 -2.81 1.80
CA TYR A 92 -2.55 -1.59 1.04
C TYR A 92 -2.42 -1.92 -0.43
N TYR A 93 -2.94 -1.03 -1.27
CA TYR A 93 -2.78 -1.09 -2.71
C TYR A 93 -2.97 0.32 -3.28
N PHE A 94 -1.91 0.91 -3.80
CA PHE A 94 -1.93 2.29 -4.31
C PHE A 94 -0.98 2.43 -5.51
N ALA A 95 -1.24 3.44 -6.32
CA ALA A 95 -0.43 3.82 -7.47
C ALA A 95 0.30 5.14 -7.19
N VAL A 96 1.47 5.28 -7.80
CA VAL A 96 2.33 6.46 -7.74
C VAL A 96 2.78 6.81 -9.15
N SER A 97 2.77 8.10 -9.49
CA SER A 97 3.34 8.64 -10.72
C SER A 97 4.05 9.96 -10.46
N GLY A 98 4.78 10.46 -11.47
CA GLY A 98 5.57 11.69 -11.35
C GLY A 98 6.93 11.48 -10.66
N ALA A 99 7.35 10.23 -10.48
CA ALA A 99 8.66 9.91 -9.94
C ALA A 99 9.77 10.27 -10.94
N LYS A 100 10.88 10.81 -10.43
CA LYS A 100 12.06 11.16 -11.22
C LYS A 100 13.02 9.97 -11.24
N VAL A 101 13.48 9.59 -12.42
CA VAL A 101 14.37 8.43 -12.59
C VAL A 101 15.65 8.61 -11.78
N GLY A 102 16.09 7.55 -11.09
CA GLY A 102 17.28 7.54 -10.25
C GLY A 102 17.06 8.07 -8.84
N GLU A 103 15.95 8.76 -8.57
CA GLU A 103 15.64 9.26 -7.23
C GLU A 103 15.10 8.14 -6.34
N VAL A 104 15.45 8.25 -5.04
CA VAL A 104 14.98 7.36 -3.99
C VAL A 104 13.78 7.98 -3.31
N TYR A 105 12.72 7.21 -3.17
CA TYR A 105 11.49 7.57 -2.47
C TYR A 105 11.30 6.67 -1.26
N ARG A 106 10.86 7.25 -0.14
CA ARG A 106 10.57 6.51 1.10
C ARG A 106 9.10 6.64 1.45
N PHE A 107 8.46 5.51 1.69
CA PHE A 107 7.06 5.44 2.09
C PHE A 107 6.95 4.88 3.51
N ASN A 108 6.25 5.59 4.38
CA ASN A 108 5.92 5.16 5.74
C ASN A 108 4.41 4.95 5.83
N ILE A 109 3.93 3.72 5.89
CA ILE A 109 2.51 3.44 6.15
C ILE A 109 2.32 3.37 7.66
N VAL A 110 1.69 4.39 8.25
CA VAL A 110 1.83 4.69 9.69
C VAL A 110 0.73 4.13 10.60
N ASN A 111 -0.32 3.53 10.04
CA ASN A 111 -1.53 3.18 10.79
C ASN A 111 -1.87 1.69 10.78
N PHE A 112 -0.89 0.79 10.67
CA PHE A 112 -1.16 -0.66 10.83
C PHE A 112 -1.66 -0.98 12.23
N CYS A 113 -2.51 -2.02 12.31
CA CYS A 113 -3.15 -2.42 13.56
C CYS A 113 -2.39 -3.55 14.29
N LYS A 114 -1.56 -4.33 13.58
CA LYS A 114 -0.87 -5.50 14.12
C LYS A 114 0.57 -5.16 14.56
N PRO A 115 1.03 -5.56 15.76
CA PRO A 115 2.40 -5.29 16.21
C PRO A 115 3.46 -6.16 15.51
N GLN A 116 3.04 -7.28 14.91
CA GLN A 116 3.91 -8.22 14.19
C GLN A 116 3.52 -8.32 12.73
N SER A 117 4.52 -8.49 11.86
CA SER A 117 4.33 -8.63 10.42
C SER A 117 5.50 -9.38 9.79
N LEU A 118 5.25 -10.08 8.68
CA LEU A 118 6.28 -10.74 7.89
C LEU A 118 7.31 -9.78 7.29
N TYR A 119 7.02 -8.47 7.25
CA TYR A 119 8.04 -7.46 6.96
C TYR A 119 9.18 -7.48 8.00
N LYS A 120 8.92 -7.90 9.25
CA LYS A 120 9.97 -8.22 10.23
C LYS A 120 10.79 -9.47 9.86
N ASN A 121 10.36 -10.28 8.90
CA ASN A 121 11.00 -11.53 8.53
C ASN A 121 11.37 -11.56 7.03
N GLY A 122 11.60 -10.39 6.42
CA GLY A 122 12.15 -10.30 5.06
C GLY A 122 11.14 -10.20 3.93
N MET A 123 9.84 -10.16 4.25
CA MET A 123 8.85 -9.82 3.24
C MET A 123 9.16 -8.43 2.66
N ARG A 124 8.97 -8.30 1.35
CA ARG A 124 9.14 -7.07 0.59
C ARG A 124 7.81 -6.65 -0.04
N PRO A 125 7.54 -5.35 -0.25
CA PRO A 125 6.35 -4.91 -0.98
C PRO A 125 6.32 -5.51 -2.40
N LEU A 126 5.13 -5.69 -2.95
CA LEU A 126 4.98 -5.96 -4.39
C LEU A 126 4.95 -4.65 -5.16
N LEU A 127 5.66 -4.63 -6.27
CA LEU A 127 5.74 -3.53 -7.20
C LEU A 127 5.26 -3.99 -8.57
N TYR A 128 4.54 -3.14 -9.27
CA TYR A 128 4.21 -3.31 -10.68
C TYR A 128 4.44 -1.99 -11.40
N SER A 129 5.36 -2.02 -12.37
CA SER A 129 5.67 -0.88 -13.24
C SER A 129 4.91 -1.04 -14.54
N THR A 130 4.16 -0.01 -14.95
CA THR A 130 3.47 -0.04 -16.25
C THR A 130 4.47 -0.01 -17.40
N GLN A 131 5.60 0.68 -17.23
CA GLN A 131 6.65 0.72 -18.24
C GLN A 131 7.42 -0.60 -18.37
N ALA A 132 7.79 -1.24 -17.26
CA ALA A 132 8.46 -2.54 -17.28
C ALA A 132 7.53 -3.63 -17.83
N ALA A 133 6.24 -3.59 -17.49
CA ALA A 133 5.26 -4.49 -18.06
C ALA A 133 5.14 -4.32 -19.59
N ALA A 134 5.03 -3.08 -20.07
CA ALA A 134 4.88 -2.82 -21.50
C ALA A 134 6.15 -3.13 -22.31
N LYS A 135 7.34 -2.81 -21.78
CA LYS A 135 8.61 -2.92 -22.54
C LYS A 135 9.30 -4.27 -22.37
N LEU A 136 9.19 -4.88 -21.19
CA LEU A 136 9.94 -6.08 -20.80
C LEU A 136 9.02 -7.27 -20.51
N GLY A 137 7.70 -7.09 -20.49
CA GLY A 137 6.75 -8.14 -20.11
C GLY A 137 6.81 -8.50 -18.61
N HIS A 138 7.42 -7.64 -17.78
CA HIS A 138 7.53 -7.89 -16.35
C HIS A 138 6.21 -7.64 -15.63
N GLY A 139 5.70 -8.66 -14.94
CA GLY A 139 4.54 -8.52 -14.07
C GLY A 139 4.89 -7.99 -12.68
N TRP A 140 4.07 -8.36 -11.70
CA TRP A 140 4.30 -8.05 -10.29
C TRP A 140 5.60 -8.69 -9.79
N THR A 141 6.43 -7.90 -9.10
CA THR A 141 7.69 -8.37 -8.51
C THR A 141 7.83 -7.91 -7.06
N ARG A 142 8.54 -8.68 -6.23
CA ARG A 142 8.89 -8.26 -4.87
C ARG A 142 10.08 -7.30 -4.94
N GLY A 143 9.88 -6.07 -4.52
CA GLY A 143 10.86 -4.99 -4.68
C GLY A 143 11.01 -4.13 -3.43
N GLY A 144 11.66 -2.98 -3.59
CA GLY A 144 12.00 -2.11 -2.46
C GLY A 144 13.12 -2.68 -1.57
N TYR A 145 13.64 -1.79 -0.72
CA TYR A 145 14.75 -2.05 0.19
C TYR A 145 14.57 -1.23 1.47
N GLU A 146 15.48 -1.41 2.45
CA GLU A 146 15.38 -0.78 3.78
C GLU A 146 14.01 -1.01 4.45
N VAL A 147 13.50 -2.24 4.33
CA VAL A 147 12.16 -2.57 4.80
C VAL A 147 12.13 -2.78 6.31
N MET A 148 11.39 -1.91 6.99
CA MET A 148 11.30 -1.81 8.43
C MET A 148 9.85 -1.90 8.90
N TYR A 149 9.60 -2.63 9.99
CA TYR A 149 8.28 -2.72 10.59
C TYR A 149 8.37 -2.62 12.12
N TYR A 150 7.78 -1.57 12.69
CA TYR A 150 7.95 -1.22 14.11
C TYR A 150 6.71 -0.53 14.68
N GLU A 151 6.52 -0.60 15.99
CA GLU A 151 5.49 0.17 16.70
C GLU A 151 5.91 1.63 16.81
N ASN A 152 4.99 2.56 16.55
CA ASN A 152 5.32 3.98 16.41
C ASN A 152 4.87 4.85 17.59
N GLY A 153 4.45 4.26 18.71
CA GLY A 153 4.02 5.01 19.89
C GLY A 153 2.65 5.69 19.76
N VAL A 154 2.02 5.68 18.59
CA VAL A 154 0.71 6.32 18.41
C VAL A 154 -0.36 5.40 18.98
N SER A 155 -0.95 5.82 20.10
CA SER A 155 -2.01 5.06 20.77
C SER A 155 -3.21 4.83 19.85
N ARG A 156 -3.69 3.59 19.82
CA ARG A 156 -4.94 3.22 19.19
C ARG A 156 -6.07 3.49 20.17
N ARG A 157 -6.92 4.46 19.86
CA ARG A 157 -8.14 4.66 20.64
C ARG A 157 -9.07 3.46 20.47
N ASP A 158 -9.40 2.80 21.57
CA ASP A 158 -10.48 1.82 21.57
C ASP A 158 -11.81 2.57 21.41
N ARG A 159 -12.44 2.40 20.24
CA ARG A 159 -13.77 2.98 19.96
C ARG A 159 -14.91 2.08 20.44
N ASN A 160 -14.65 1.06 21.27
CA ASN A 160 -15.69 0.23 21.89
C ASN A 160 -16.63 0.99 22.86
N GLY A 161 -16.52 2.31 23.01
CA GLY A 161 -17.39 3.11 23.88
C GLY A 161 -17.15 2.90 25.38
N SER A 162 -16.23 2.01 25.75
CA SER A 162 -15.83 1.73 27.13
C SER A 162 -14.86 2.77 27.71
N GLY A 163 -14.35 3.69 26.87
CA GLY A 163 -13.37 4.72 27.29
C GLY A 163 -12.04 4.17 27.79
N LYS A 164 -11.82 2.85 27.76
CA LYS A 164 -10.55 2.25 28.17
C LYS A 164 -9.53 2.43 27.06
N GLU A 165 -8.47 3.17 27.36
CA GLU A 165 -7.26 3.15 26.54
C GLU A 165 -6.73 1.71 26.52
N THR A 166 -6.79 1.07 25.35
CA THR A 166 -5.97 -0.11 25.12
C THR A 166 -4.52 0.37 25.01
N ASN A 167 -3.57 -0.29 25.66
CA ASN A 167 -2.13 -0.03 25.47
C ASN A 167 -1.63 -0.42 24.05
N ALA A 168 -2.55 -0.61 23.10
CA ALA A 168 -2.27 -1.00 21.74
C ALA A 168 -1.83 0.23 20.94
N GLN A 169 -0.71 0.11 20.23
CA GLN A 169 -0.16 1.16 19.41
C GLN A 169 -0.34 0.84 17.92
N HIS A 170 -0.27 1.85 17.07
CA HIS A 170 -0.11 1.64 15.65
C HIS A 170 1.30 1.14 15.33
N SER A 171 1.40 0.41 14.22
CA SER A 171 2.69 0.04 13.64
C SER A 171 2.91 0.75 12.32
N THR A 172 4.19 0.98 12.01
CA THR A 172 4.65 1.60 10.77
C THR A 172 5.41 0.59 9.92
N LEU A 173 5.05 0.48 8.64
CA LEU A 173 5.90 -0.11 7.61
C LEU A 173 6.64 1.01 6.90
N SER A 174 7.97 1.00 6.93
CA SER A 174 8.80 1.90 6.14
C SER A 174 9.56 1.10 5.08
N PHE A 175 9.63 1.62 3.86
CA PHE A 175 10.46 1.03 2.80
C PHE A 175 10.87 2.10 1.78
N SER A 176 12.02 1.86 1.16
CA SER A 176 12.61 2.69 0.12
C SER A 176 12.44 2.04 -1.26
N TRP A 177 12.32 2.86 -2.29
CA TRP A 177 12.20 2.44 -3.69
C TRP A 177 12.88 3.46 -4.61
N THR A 178 13.59 2.98 -5.64
CA THR A 178 14.23 3.81 -6.64
C THR A 178 13.44 3.79 -7.95
N ALA A 179 13.17 4.95 -8.52
CA ALA A 179 12.46 5.03 -9.79
C ALA A 179 13.35 4.65 -10.97
N GLU A 180 12.94 3.64 -11.75
CA GLU A 180 13.76 3.08 -12.84
C GLU A 180 13.37 3.61 -14.22
N HIS A 181 12.14 4.09 -14.38
CA HIS A 181 11.60 4.48 -15.68
C HIS A 181 10.92 5.85 -15.63
N ALA A 182 11.13 6.63 -16.69
CA ALA A 182 10.49 7.94 -16.84
C ALA A 182 9.01 7.77 -17.22
N ASN A 183 8.18 8.70 -16.75
CA ASN A 183 6.73 8.71 -16.99
C ASN A 183 6.06 7.37 -16.67
N ASP A 184 6.51 6.74 -15.58
CA ASP A 184 5.99 5.46 -15.13
C ASP A 184 4.90 5.64 -14.08
N THR A 185 3.96 4.70 -14.06
CA THR A 185 3.00 4.55 -12.98
C THR A 185 3.33 3.25 -12.28
N ILE A 186 3.70 3.37 -11.01
CA ILE A 186 4.10 2.23 -10.19
C ILE A 186 3.00 1.93 -9.21
N PHE A 187 2.61 0.67 -9.15
CA PHE A 187 1.68 0.18 -8.17
C PHE A 187 2.42 -0.54 -7.06
N PHE A 188 2.02 -0.26 -5.82
CA PHE A 188 2.54 -0.89 -4.61
C PHE A 188 1.42 -1.66 -3.92
N ALA A 189 1.66 -2.92 -3.59
CA ALA A 189 0.68 -3.77 -2.91
C ALA A 189 1.31 -4.70 -1.87
N MET A 190 0.51 -5.10 -0.88
CA MET A 190 0.96 -6.09 0.12
C MET A 190 1.12 -7.49 -0.50
N CYS A 191 0.16 -7.90 -1.33
CA CYS A 191 0.11 -9.19 -2.02
C CYS A 191 -0.49 -9.01 -3.42
N TYR A 192 -0.46 -10.05 -4.25
CA TYR A 192 -0.94 -9.99 -5.62
C TYR A 192 -2.44 -9.63 -5.59
N PRO A 193 -2.84 -8.46 -6.11
CA PRO A 193 -4.24 -8.11 -6.15
C PRO A 193 -4.96 -9.04 -7.13
N TYR A 194 -6.16 -9.47 -6.76
CA TYR A 194 -7.09 -10.16 -7.63
C TYR A 194 -8.41 -9.43 -7.54
N SER A 195 -8.79 -8.79 -8.64
CA SER A 195 -9.93 -7.90 -8.68
C SER A 195 -11.24 -8.67 -8.89
N TYR A 196 -12.39 -8.08 -8.57
CA TYR A 196 -13.68 -8.62 -8.95
C TYR A 196 -13.83 -8.65 -10.48
N SER A 197 -13.31 -7.67 -11.21
CA SER A 197 -13.22 -7.72 -12.68
C SER A 197 -12.40 -8.91 -13.17
N ASP A 198 -11.25 -9.21 -12.54
CA ASP A 198 -10.45 -10.41 -12.84
C ASP A 198 -11.27 -11.69 -12.63
N LEU A 199 -12.00 -11.78 -11.51
CA LEU A 199 -12.92 -12.89 -11.23
C LEU A 199 -13.96 -13.03 -12.34
N ARG A 200 -14.65 -11.94 -12.70
CA ARG A 200 -15.71 -11.96 -13.71
C ARG A 200 -15.20 -12.37 -15.08
N ALA A 201 -14.04 -11.86 -15.49
CA ALA A 201 -13.38 -12.23 -16.73
C ALA A 201 -12.95 -13.71 -16.71
N TYR A 202 -12.39 -14.18 -15.60
CA TYR A 202 -12.01 -15.58 -15.42
C TYR A 202 -13.21 -16.51 -15.56
N LEU A 203 -14.31 -16.20 -14.86
CA LEU A 203 -15.54 -16.99 -14.91
C LEU A 203 -16.17 -17.01 -16.31
N ALA A 204 -16.19 -15.87 -17.00
CA ALA A 204 -16.66 -15.81 -18.39
C ALA A 204 -15.80 -16.67 -19.32
N ARG A 205 -14.47 -16.63 -19.16
CA ARG A 205 -13.54 -17.41 -19.98
C ARG A 205 -13.73 -18.92 -19.80
N ILE A 206 -13.86 -19.41 -18.56
CA ILE A 206 -14.04 -20.85 -18.33
C ILE A 206 -15.41 -21.36 -18.80
N GLN A 207 -16.44 -20.50 -18.84
CA GLN A 207 -17.75 -20.84 -19.42
C GLN A 207 -17.74 -20.83 -20.95
N ALA A 208 -16.90 -20.00 -21.57
CA ALA A 208 -16.74 -19.96 -23.02
C ALA A 208 -15.93 -21.15 -23.57
N GLU A 209 -15.14 -21.84 -22.73
CA GLU A 209 -14.29 -22.94 -23.14
C GLU A 209 -15.08 -24.28 -23.21
N PRO A 210 -15.31 -24.88 -24.40
CA PRO A 210 -16.24 -26.01 -24.56
C PRO A 210 -15.89 -27.29 -23.76
N LEU A 211 -14.60 -27.48 -23.48
CA LEU A 211 -14.13 -28.62 -22.68
C LEU A 211 -14.42 -28.44 -21.18
N ARG A 212 -14.41 -27.20 -20.68
CA ARG A 212 -14.69 -26.89 -19.26
C ARG A 212 -16.17 -26.66 -19.01
N ALA A 213 -16.84 -25.98 -19.92
CA ALA A 213 -18.25 -25.59 -19.79
C ALA A 213 -19.19 -26.79 -19.55
N ARG A 214 -18.86 -27.98 -20.08
CA ARG A 214 -19.64 -29.21 -19.87
C ARG A 214 -19.61 -29.72 -18.42
N HIS A 215 -18.62 -29.31 -17.64
CA HIS A 215 -18.38 -29.74 -16.26
C HIS A 215 -18.58 -28.63 -15.23
N ILE A 216 -19.00 -27.43 -15.67
CA ILE A 216 -19.14 -26.26 -14.79
C ILE A 216 -20.51 -25.63 -15.01
N ARG A 217 -21.30 -25.55 -13.94
CA ARG A 217 -22.50 -24.73 -13.84
C ARG A 217 -22.19 -23.54 -12.95
N ARG A 218 -22.50 -22.34 -13.46
CA ARG A 218 -22.35 -21.09 -12.72
C ARG A 218 -23.74 -20.60 -12.34
N GLN A 219 -23.96 -20.42 -11.05
CA GLN A 219 -25.23 -19.91 -10.54
C GLN A 219 -24.98 -18.82 -9.51
N ARG A 220 -25.80 -17.77 -9.54
CA ARG A 220 -25.82 -16.77 -8.47
C ARG A 220 -26.47 -17.39 -7.23
N LEU A 221 -25.71 -17.45 -6.14
CA LEU A 221 -26.19 -17.94 -4.85
C LEU A 221 -26.88 -16.81 -4.07
N ALA A 222 -26.25 -15.64 -4.01
CA ALA A 222 -26.73 -14.47 -3.29
C ALA A 222 -26.06 -13.19 -3.81
N GLN A 223 -26.34 -12.06 -3.18
CA GLN A 223 -25.60 -10.81 -3.36
C GLN A 223 -24.89 -10.42 -2.07
N THR A 224 -23.73 -9.79 -2.19
CA THR A 224 -23.06 -9.17 -1.04
C THR A 224 -23.82 -7.90 -0.61
N ILE A 225 -23.46 -7.35 0.56
CA ILE A 225 -24.01 -6.08 1.06
C ILE A 225 -23.79 -4.92 0.07
N ALA A 226 -22.73 -4.98 -0.74
CA ALA A 226 -22.41 -4.00 -1.78
C ALA A 226 -23.08 -4.30 -3.13
N GLY A 227 -23.91 -5.33 -3.23
CA GLY A 227 -24.64 -5.70 -4.45
C GLY A 227 -23.88 -6.59 -5.43
N ASN A 228 -22.64 -6.98 -5.13
CA ASN A 228 -21.85 -7.87 -5.99
C ASN A 228 -22.43 -9.29 -5.97
N GLU A 229 -22.39 -9.98 -7.12
CA GLU A 229 -22.87 -11.36 -7.21
C GLU A 229 -21.92 -12.32 -6.46
N CYS A 230 -22.48 -13.10 -5.54
CA CYS A 230 -21.82 -14.24 -4.93
C CYS A 230 -22.19 -15.48 -5.73
N GLU A 231 -21.22 -16.07 -6.40
CA GLU A 231 -21.44 -17.09 -7.42
C GLU A 231 -20.91 -18.44 -6.97
N MET A 232 -21.69 -19.48 -7.23
CA MET A 232 -21.33 -20.87 -6.96
C MET A 232 -21.01 -21.55 -8.29
N LEU A 233 -19.90 -22.28 -8.31
CA LEU A 233 -19.51 -23.19 -9.38
C LEU A 233 -19.69 -24.63 -8.90
N TRP A 234 -20.42 -25.45 -9.65
CA TRP A 234 -20.63 -26.86 -9.36
C TRP A 234 -20.84 -27.70 -10.61
#